data_AF-A9F9N5-F1
#
_entry.id   AF-A9F9N5-F1
#
_cell.length_a   1.000
_cell.length_b   1.000
_cell.length_c   1.000
_cell.angle_alpha   90.00
_cell.angle_beta   90.00
_cell.angle_gamma   90.00
#
_symmetry.space_group_name_H-M   'P 1'
#
loop_
_entity.id
_entity.type
_entity.pdbx_description
1 polymer ?
#
loop_
_entity_poly.entity_id
_entity_poly.type
_entity_poly.pdbx_seq_one_letter_code
_entity_poly.pdbx_strand_id
1 'polypeptide(L)'
;MATTFAALIFRPADIPDRALSQGFAVALGGWDVASPRLFIAPLPGVPGHAAAFYSSGEPAGGGGDELDHLAELFEDELSPPVAVLDAAAELGHPGATVFALVFSEDVVHDDGWRFEASGFVRHFVREGDEGVEAGVEAPDRSDIVEVDVDLPEGATAAEEREAMDRAIRPHRGSTFLAAELGAPVLGALMGGLFAPERRVQIHLVAPGPGSIADEVARLNRVLRREDGRGAPASPPPVRGVAPPATYAAFVRAYDWADPADPEDLYRELAIGAVEGTLRFLRKGELLAHDREPGWEAAAARQLYPIARLSGSALGGGAAQRSVVALGADGEQLWVVRGGTSAALAGPTFGELLRYLSLGWSRRSDAEEDLIGALMLRARLRSLGG
;
A
#
# COMPACT_ATOMS: atom_id res chain seq x y z
N MET A 1 -25.97 -13.02 9.08
CA MET A 1 -24.53 -12.76 9.20
C MET A 1 -24.45 -11.35 9.69
N ALA A 2 -23.81 -11.15 10.83
CA ALA A 2 -23.43 -9.83 11.28
C ALA A 2 -22.36 -9.27 10.36
N THR A 3 -22.32 -7.95 10.27
CA THR A 3 -21.50 -7.22 9.32
C THR A 3 -20.32 -6.59 10.05
N THR A 4 -19.12 -6.84 9.56
CA THR A 4 -17.89 -6.18 9.99
C THR A 4 -17.23 -5.54 8.77
N PHE A 5 -16.81 -4.28 8.89
CA PHE A 5 -16.08 -3.60 7.83
C PHE A 5 -15.24 -2.43 8.36
N ALA A 6 -14.23 -2.06 7.57
CA ALA A 6 -13.59 -0.75 7.66
C ALA A 6 -13.80 0.04 6.38
N ALA A 7 -14.16 1.32 6.53
CA ALA A 7 -14.43 2.20 5.42
C ALA A 7 -13.69 3.53 5.60
N LEU A 8 -13.09 4.01 4.51
CA LEU A 8 -12.55 5.36 4.41
C LEU A 8 -13.52 6.19 3.57
N ILE A 9 -14.07 7.26 4.14
CA ILE A 9 -15.01 8.18 3.51
C ILE A 9 -14.25 9.42 3.04
N PHE A 10 -14.42 9.79 1.77
CA PHE A 10 -13.66 10.86 1.14
C PHE A 10 -14.46 11.55 0.05
N ARG A 11 -13.97 12.71 -0.39
CA ARG A 11 -14.44 13.37 -1.60
C ARG A 11 -13.56 12.97 -2.78
N PRO A 12 -14.11 12.36 -3.84
CA PRO A 12 -13.30 11.97 -5.02
C PRO A 12 -12.60 13.15 -5.72
N ALA A 13 -13.10 14.38 -5.53
CA ALA A 13 -12.46 15.60 -6.05
C ALA A 13 -11.16 15.96 -5.31
N ASP A 14 -11.03 15.54 -4.05
CA ASP A 14 -9.91 15.87 -3.17
C ASP A 14 -8.96 14.67 -2.98
N ILE A 15 -9.49 13.45 -3.02
CA ILE A 15 -8.72 12.21 -2.88
C ILE A 15 -8.84 11.41 -4.19
N PRO A 16 -7.85 11.48 -5.09
CA PRO A 16 -7.84 10.65 -6.29
C PRO A 16 -7.56 9.18 -5.95
N ASP A 17 -7.95 8.24 -6.82
CA ASP A 17 -7.68 6.80 -6.65
C ASP A 17 -6.21 6.48 -6.39
N ARG A 18 -5.32 7.28 -6.99
CA ARG A 18 -3.88 7.17 -6.78
C ARG A 18 -3.52 7.40 -5.31
N ALA A 19 -4.10 8.39 -4.65
CA ALA A 19 -3.87 8.64 -3.23
C ALA A 19 -4.40 7.49 -2.36
N LEU A 20 -5.60 6.98 -2.65
CA LEU A 20 -6.16 5.80 -1.96
C LEU A 20 -5.25 4.58 -2.10
N SER A 21 -4.88 4.25 -3.33
CA SER A 21 -4.04 3.10 -3.64
C SER A 21 -2.67 3.19 -2.95
N GLN A 22 -2.04 4.37 -2.99
CA GLN A 22 -0.73 4.58 -2.38
C GLN A 22 -0.79 4.61 -0.86
N GLY A 23 -1.74 5.34 -0.26
CA GLY A 23 -1.88 5.42 1.19
C GLY A 23 -2.15 4.06 1.82
N PHE A 24 -3.05 3.25 1.25
CA PHE A 24 -3.24 1.88 1.71
C PHE A 24 -2.01 1.00 1.47
N ALA A 25 -1.26 1.19 0.38
CA ALA A 25 -0.04 0.42 0.15
C ALA A 25 1.05 0.72 1.19
N VAL A 26 1.14 1.98 1.65
CA VAL A 26 2.03 2.42 2.72
C VAL A 26 1.59 1.83 4.07
N ALA A 27 0.32 2.01 4.44
CA ALA A 27 -0.21 1.50 5.70
C ALA A 27 -0.08 -0.04 5.83
N LEU A 28 -0.29 -0.76 4.73
CA LEU A 28 -0.13 -2.23 4.68
C LEU A 28 1.33 -2.68 4.60
N GLY A 29 2.28 -1.77 4.68
CA GLY A 29 3.69 -2.09 4.55
C GLY A 29 4.16 -3.13 5.57
N GLY A 30 3.75 -2.98 6.84
CA GLY A 30 4.08 -3.89 7.93
C GLY A 30 3.24 -5.17 7.97
N TRP A 31 2.25 -5.31 7.08
CA TRP A 31 1.21 -6.32 7.16
C TRP A 31 1.38 -7.41 6.11
N ASP A 32 1.31 -8.69 6.53
CA ASP A 32 1.33 -9.84 5.63
C ASP A 32 -0.08 -10.13 5.08
N VAL A 33 -0.56 -9.28 4.17
CA VAL A 33 -1.88 -9.44 3.55
C VAL A 33 -1.74 -9.97 2.13
N ALA A 34 -2.33 -11.14 1.88
CA ALA A 34 -2.17 -11.86 0.62
C ALA A 34 -2.86 -11.18 -0.58
N SER A 35 -4.02 -10.54 -0.39
CA SER A 35 -4.82 -10.00 -1.49
C SER A 35 -5.64 -8.76 -1.11
N PRO A 36 -4.99 -7.70 -0.58
CA PRO A 36 -5.67 -6.50 -0.14
C PRO A 36 -6.35 -5.78 -1.31
N ARG A 37 -7.54 -5.24 -1.08
CA ARG A 37 -8.33 -4.56 -2.11
C ARG A 37 -9.24 -3.48 -1.53
N LEU A 38 -9.53 -2.49 -2.37
CA LEU A 38 -10.52 -1.45 -2.07
C LEU A 38 -11.72 -1.58 -3.00
N PHE A 39 -12.91 -1.54 -2.41
CA PHE A 39 -14.17 -1.39 -3.14
C PHE A 39 -14.69 0.02 -2.92
N ILE A 40 -15.02 0.73 -4.00
CA ILE A 40 -15.48 2.11 -3.92
C ILE A 40 -16.95 2.18 -4.31
N ALA A 41 -17.73 2.87 -3.49
CA ALA A 41 -19.12 3.22 -3.77
C ALA A 41 -19.39 4.69 -3.41
N PRO A 42 -20.22 5.41 -4.17
CA PRO A 42 -20.76 6.69 -3.72
C PRO A 42 -21.61 6.47 -2.47
N LEU A 43 -21.67 7.46 -1.58
CA LEU A 43 -22.46 7.34 -0.35
C LEU A 43 -23.88 7.89 -0.55
N PRO A 44 -24.92 7.04 -0.53
CA PRO A 44 -26.29 7.50 -0.67
C PRO A 44 -26.64 8.46 0.47
N GLY A 45 -27.19 9.63 0.14
CA GLY A 45 -27.57 10.63 1.14
C GLY A 45 -26.42 11.51 1.65
N VAL A 46 -25.17 11.30 1.22
CA VAL A 46 -24.02 12.16 1.51
C VAL A 46 -23.44 12.70 0.19
N PRO A 47 -24.02 13.74 -0.43
CA PRO A 47 -23.61 14.22 -1.73
C PRO A 47 -22.11 14.57 -1.80
N GLY A 48 -21.48 14.20 -2.91
CA GLY A 48 -20.06 14.48 -3.16
C GLY A 48 -19.07 13.58 -2.43
N HIS A 49 -19.54 12.64 -1.60
CA HIS A 49 -18.68 11.69 -0.88
C HIS A 49 -18.81 10.27 -1.44
N ALA A 50 -17.73 9.52 -1.30
CA ALA A 50 -17.64 8.10 -1.57
C ALA A 50 -17.01 7.40 -0.37
N ALA A 51 -17.22 6.09 -0.27
CA ALA A 51 -16.54 5.23 0.68
C ALA A 51 -15.65 4.23 -0.08
N ALA A 52 -14.43 4.03 0.44
CA ALA A 52 -13.53 2.96 0.08
C ALA A 52 -13.56 1.92 1.20
N PHE A 53 -14.13 0.75 0.92
CA PHE A 53 -14.18 -0.38 1.82
C PHE A 53 -12.95 -1.24 1.61
N TYR A 54 -12.21 -1.46 2.69
CA TYR A 54 -11.03 -2.32 2.69
C TYR A 54 -11.43 -3.79 2.92
N SER A 55 -10.70 -4.69 2.28
CA SER A 55 -10.80 -6.13 2.49
C SER A 55 -9.41 -6.71 2.39
N SER A 56 -9.01 -7.48 3.41
CA SER A 56 -7.75 -8.24 3.44
C SER A 56 -7.69 -9.27 2.30
N GLY A 57 -8.87 -9.79 1.93
CA GLY A 57 -9.01 -10.88 0.97
C GLY A 57 -8.76 -12.26 1.57
N GLU A 58 -8.51 -12.35 2.87
CA GLU A 58 -8.39 -13.62 3.56
C GLU A 58 -9.75 -14.34 3.67
N PRO A 59 -9.79 -15.67 3.50
CA PRO A 59 -11.01 -16.42 3.69
C PRO A 59 -11.40 -16.43 5.17
N ALA A 60 -12.66 -16.08 5.46
CA ALA A 60 -13.25 -16.19 6.79
C ALA A 60 -13.05 -17.63 7.33
N GLY A 61 -12.11 -17.80 8.26
CA GLY A 61 -11.67 -19.11 8.75
C GLY A 61 -10.16 -19.23 8.94
N GLY A 62 -9.37 -18.28 8.46
CA GLY A 62 -7.92 -18.18 8.66
C GLY A 62 -7.49 -17.61 10.01
N GLY A 63 -8.03 -18.08 11.13
CA GLY A 63 -7.42 -17.93 12.46
C GLY A 63 -7.24 -16.54 13.10
N GLY A 64 -7.36 -15.43 12.38
CA GLY A 64 -7.46 -14.07 12.91
C GLY A 64 -8.87 -13.51 12.69
N ASP A 65 -9.44 -12.83 13.68
CA ASP A 65 -10.68 -12.10 13.50
C ASP A 65 -10.40 -10.97 12.48
N GLU A 66 -11.18 -10.89 11.39
CA GLU A 66 -11.05 -9.77 10.44
C GLU A 66 -11.26 -8.45 11.19
N LEU A 67 -12.08 -8.43 12.25
CA LEU A 67 -12.23 -7.27 13.10
C LEU A 67 -10.90 -6.86 13.76
N ASP A 68 -10.15 -7.78 14.35
CA ASP A 68 -8.87 -7.50 15.00
C ASP A 68 -7.88 -6.91 13.98
N HIS A 69 -7.77 -7.54 12.80
CA HIS A 69 -6.93 -7.03 11.70
C HIS A 69 -7.32 -5.60 11.30
N LEU A 70 -8.62 -5.33 11.17
CA LEU A 70 -9.12 -4.01 10.78
C LEU A 70 -8.88 -2.95 11.86
N ALA A 71 -9.14 -3.30 13.13
CA ALA A 71 -8.94 -2.42 14.26
C ALA A 71 -7.46 -2.06 14.43
N GLU A 72 -6.58 -3.06 14.47
CA GLU A 72 -5.14 -2.83 14.59
C GLU A 72 -4.58 -2.01 13.41
N LEU A 73 -4.98 -2.31 12.17
CA LEU A 73 -4.53 -1.56 10.99
C LEU A 73 -4.97 -0.08 11.04
N PHE A 74 -6.17 0.21 11.53
CA PHE A 74 -6.70 1.58 11.58
C PHE A 74 -6.27 2.36 12.84
N GLU A 75 -5.87 1.67 13.91
CA GLU A 75 -5.30 2.26 15.12
C GLU A 75 -3.77 2.47 15.05
N ASP A 76 -3.10 1.87 14.06
CA ASP A 76 -1.65 2.01 13.86
C ASP A 76 -1.22 3.47 13.67
N GLU A 77 0.03 3.80 14.06
CA GLU A 77 0.61 5.15 13.93
C GLU A 77 0.58 5.62 12.46
N LEU A 78 0.77 4.69 11.52
CA LEU A 78 0.67 4.92 10.08
C LEU A 78 -0.60 4.28 9.48
N SER A 79 -1.74 4.53 10.10
CA SER A 79 -3.04 4.03 9.63
C SER A 79 -3.41 4.48 8.21
N PRO A 80 -4.29 3.75 7.49
CA PRO A 80 -4.69 4.09 6.13
C PRO A 80 -5.19 5.53 5.94
N PRO A 81 -6.02 6.12 6.84
CA PRO A 81 -6.47 7.50 6.67
C PRO A 81 -5.33 8.52 6.66
N VAL A 82 -4.34 8.35 7.54
CA VAL A 82 -3.16 9.22 7.62
C VAL A 82 -2.33 9.10 6.34
N ALA A 83 -1.99 7.88 5.94
CA ALA A 83 -1.19 7.64 4.74
C ALA A 83 -1.90 8.12 3.45
N VAL A 84 -3.24 8.04 3.40
CA VAL A 84 -4.02 8.56 2.27
C VAL A 84 -4.01 10.09 2.22
N LEU A 85 -4.08 10.77 3.37
CA LEU A 85 -3.96 12.23 3.42
C LEU A 85 -2.59 12.71 2.95
N ASP A 86 -1.52 12.05 3.39
CA ASP A 86 -0.15 12.37 2.95
C ASP A 86 0.00 12.17 1.43
N ALA A 87 -0.50 11.05 0.91
CA ALA A 87 -0.50 10.79 -0.52
C ALA A 87 -1.32 11.82 -1.31
N ALA A 88 -2.46 12.27 -0.79
CA ALA A 88 -3.27 13.31 -1.42
C ALA A 88 -2.56 14.68 -1.41
N ALA A 89 -1.87 15.02 -0.30
CA ALA A 89 -1.08 16.24 -0.20
C ALA A 89 0.06 16.26 -1.23
N GLU A 90 0.78 15.14 -1.41
CA GLU A 90 1.81 15.00 -2.46
C GLU A 90 1.24 15.21 -3.88
N LEU A 91 -0.03 14.87 -4.09
CA LEU A 91 -0.74 15.03 -5.37
C LEU A 91 -1.40 16.42 -5.53
N GLY A 92 -1.14 17.36 -4.62
CA GLY A 92 -1.62 18.74 -4.72
C GLY A 92 -2.94 19.00 -4.00
N HIS A 93 -3.36 18.11 -3.09
CA HIS A 93 -4.57 18.25 -2.29
C HIS A 93 -4.28 18.35 -0.77
N PRO A 94 -3.47 19.33 -0.30
CA PRO A 94 -3.05 19.43 1.10
C PRO A 94 -4.17 19.80 2.08
N GLY A 95 -5.31 20.27 1.57
CA GLY A 95 -6.49 20.62 2.38
C GLY A 95 -7.55 19.52 2.40
N ALA A 96 -7.23 18.30 1.95
CA ALA A 96 -8.19 17.22 1.93
C ALA A 96 -8.58 16.79 3.35
N THR A 97 -9.82 16.31 3.49
CA THR A 97 -10.35 15.73 4.72
C THR A 97 -10.79 14.31 4.41
N VAL A 98 -10.45 13.40 5.31
CA VAL A 98 -10.81 11.99 5.24
C VAL A 98 -11.52 11.62 6.53
N PHE A 99 -12.56 10.80 6.42
CA PHE A 99 -13.17 10.16 7.58
C PHE A 99 -12.94 8.65 7.51
N ALA A 100 -12.93 7.98 8.65
CA ALA A 100 -12.82 6.53 8.71
C ALA A 100 -13.88 5.98 9.65
N LEU A 101 -14.33 4.75 9.41
CA LEU A 101 -15.18 3.99 10.33
C LEU A 101 -14.74 2.52 10.33
N VAL A 102 -14.49 1.97 11.51
CA VAL A 102 -14.38 0.53 11.77
C VAL A 102 -15.61 0.13 12.56
N PHE A 103 -16.32 -0.87 12.07
CA PHE A 103 -17.62 -1.24 12.62
C PHE A 103 -17.78 -2.76 12.65
N SER A 104 -18.36 -3.27 13.73
CA SER A 104 -18.83 -4.65 13.83
C SER A 104 -20.24 -4.70 14.44
N GLU A 105 -21.11 -5.55 13.86
CA GLU A 105 -22.40 -5.89 14.46
C GLU A 105 -22.31 -7.07 15.45
N ASP A 106 -21.24 -7.88 15.36
CA ASP A 106 -21.05 -9.10 16.17
C ASP A 106 -20.65 -8.77 17.61
N VAL A 107 -19.78 -7.76 17.76
CA VAL A 107 -19.37 -7.19 19.04
C VAL A 107 -19.74 -5.71 19.06
N VAL A 108 -19.81 -5.11 20.24
CA VAL A 108 -19.98 -3.66 20.32
C VAL A 108 -18.66 -3.02 19.89
N HIS A 109 -18.54 -2.65 18.61
CA HIS A 109 -17.40 -1.91 18.09
C HIS A 109 -17.89 -0.91 17.02
N ASP A 110 -17.78 0.38 17.34
CA ASP A 110 -18.19 1.48 16.46
C ASP A 110 -17.24 2.65 16.65
N ASP A 111 -16.23 2.71 15.79
CA ASP A 111 -15.09 3.60 15.91
C ASP A 111 -14.98 4.48 14.66
N GLY A 112 -15.07 5.79 14.86
CA GLY A 112 -15.22 6.78 13.80
C GLY A 112 -14.26 7.95 13.98
N TRP A 113 -13.59 8.29 12.89
CA TRP A 113 -12.54 9.31 12.89
C TRP A 113 -12.78 10.36 11.82
N ARG A 114 -12.34 11.58 12.11
CA ARG A 114 -12.11 12.66 11.15
C ARG A 114 -10.62 12.98 11.14
N PHE A 115 -10.00 12.95 9.98
CA PHE A 115 -8.61 13.31 9.76
C PHE A 115 -8.49 14.50 8.81
N GLU A 116 -7.61 15.43 9.16
CA GLU A 116 -7.25 16.61 8.38
C GLU A 116 -5.77 16.93 8.59
N ALA A 117 -5.19 17.82 7.78
CA ALA A 117 -3.77 18.18 7.89
C ALA A 117 -3.38 18.76 9.27
N SER A 118 -4.33 19.29 10.04
CA SER A 118 -4.11 19.85 11.38
C SER A 118 -4.24 18.84 12.52
N GLY A 119 -4.69 17.62 12.26
CA GLY A 119 -4.86 16.59 13.28
C GLY A 119 -6.06 15.68 13.04
N PHE A 120 -6.53 15.03 14.09
CA PHE A 120 -7.65 14.11 14.03
C PHE A 120 -8.63 14.31 15.20
N VAL A 121 -9.84 13.79 15.04
CA VAL A 121 -10.80 13.61 16.14
C VAL A 121 -11.42 12.23 15.98
N ARG A 122 -11.39 11.43 17.03
CA ARG A 122 -11.92 10.07 17.10
C ARG A 122 -13.03 10.00 18.12
N HIS A 123 -14.10 9.30 17.78
CA HIS A 123 -15.16 8.90 18.70
C HIS A 123 -15.36 7.40 18.57
N PHE A 124 -15.36 6.68 19.70
CA PHE A 124 -15.51 5.24 19.66
C PHE A 124 -16.36 4.71 20.80
N VAL A 125 -16.95 3.55 20.55
CA VAL A 125 -17.47 2.63 21.56
C VAL A 125 -16.93 1.25 21.25
N ARG A 126 -16.37 0.56 22.24
CA ARG A 126 -15.87 -0.80 22.11
C ARG A 126 -16.14 -1.65 23.35
N GLU A 127 -16.15 -2.97 23.18
CA GLU A 127 -16.10 -3.92 24.29
C GLU A 127 -14.66 -4.02 24.81
N GLY A 128 -14.43 -3.64 26.06
CA GLY A 128 -13.16 -3.73 26.77
C GLY A 128 -13.17 -4.85 27.82
N ASP A 129 -12.09 -4.97 28.59
CA ASP A 129 -11.92 -6.05 29.58
C ASP A 129 -12.92 -5.96 30.75
N GLU A 130 -13.32 -4.74 31.13
CA GLU A 130 -14.21 -4.48 32.28
C GLU A 130 -15.66 -4.19 31.88
N GLY A 131 -15.95 -4.05 30.57
CA GLY A 131 -17.28 -3.71 30.07
C GLY A 131 -17.23 -2.89 28.78
N VAL A 132 -18.32 -2.17 28.49
CA VAL A 132 -18.37 -1.30 27.32
C VAL A 132 -17.73 0.05 27.64
N GLU A 133 -16.74 0.42 26.83
CA GLU A 133 -16.00 1.66 26.97
C GLU A 133 -16.36 2.61 25.82
N ALA A 134 -16.41 3.89 26.12
CA ALA A 134 -16.60 4.97 25.17
C ALA A 134 -15.45 5.96 25.29
N GLY A 135 -14.98 6.48 24.17
CA GLY A 135 -13.88 7.44 24.19
C GLY A 135 -13.97 8.52 23.13
N VAL A 136 -13.32 9.64 23.44
CA VAL A 136 -13.05 10.73 22.52
C VAL A 136 -11.55 11.03 22.56
N GLU A 137 -10.91 10.97 21.39
CA GLU A 137 -9.47 11.24 21.26
C GLU A 137 -9.22 12.34 20.22
N ALA A 138 -8.28 13.21 20.56
CA ALA A 138 -7.74 14.29 19.76
C ALA A 138 -6.25 14.47 20.14
N PRO A 139 -5.43 15.19 19.34
CA PRO A 139 -4.00 15.33 19.59
C PRO A 139 -3.60 15.81 21.00
N ASP A 140 -4.45 16.58 21.65
CA ASP A 140 -4.22 17.18 22.97
C ASP A 140 -5.11 16.62 24.09
N ARG A 141 -6.01 15.68 23.76
CA ARG A 141 -7.03 15.18 24.69
C ARG A 141 -7.38 13.73 24.40
N SER A 142 -7.36 12.89 25.41
CA SER A 142 -7.94 11.54 25.37
C SER A 142 -8.79 11.38 26.63
N ASP A 143 -10.10 11.18 26.42
CA ASP A 143 -11.04 10.87 27.48
C ASP A 143 -11.68 9.52 27.18
N ILE A 144 -11.50 8.57 28.09
CA ILE A 144 -12.14 7.25 28.03
C ILE A 144 -13.00 7.11 29.28
N VAL A 145 -14.24 6.66 29.09
CA VAL A 145 -15.22 6.44 30.15
C VAL A 145 -15.85 5.07 30.00
N GLU A 146 -16.08 4.40 31.12
CA GLU A 146 -16.95 3.24 31.17
C GLU A 146 -18.40 3.69 30.95
N VAL A 147 -19.14 2.96 30.11
CA VAL A 147 -20.55 3.26 29.84
C VAL A 147 -21.41 2.51 30.84
N ASP A 148 -21.95 3.26 31.80
CA ASP A 148 -22.93 2.72 32.74
C ASP A 148 -24.27 2.46 32.02
N VAL A 149 -24.76 1.23 32.12
CA VAL A 149 -26.02 0.80 31.50
C VAL A 149 -27.03 0.56 32.60
N ASP A 150 -27.98 1.49 32.70
CA ASP A 150 -29.07 1.40 33.67
C ASP A 150 -30.04 0.28 33.27
N LEU A 151 -29.86 -0.89 33.89
CA LEU A 151 -30.65 -2.10 33.65
C LEU A 151 -31.58 -2.40 34.84
N PRO A 152 -32.90 -2.47 34.62
CA PRO A 152 -33.83 -2.95 35.64
C PRO A 152 -33.54 -4.40 36.05
N GLU A 153 -33.68 -4.73 37.33
CA GLU A 153 -33.63 -6.12 37.79
C GLU A 153 -34.70 -6.98 37.08
N GLY A 154 -34.25 -8.02 36.38
CA GLY A 154 -35.13 -8.91 35.61
C GLY A 154 -35.51 -8.39 34.22
N ALA A 155 -34.77 -7.42 33.68
CA ALA A 155 -34.89 -6.99 32.30
C ALA A 155 -34.82 -8.18 31.32
N THR A 156 -35.61 -8.10 30.27
CA THR A 156 -35.52 -9.05 29.16
C THR A 156 -34.31 -8.71 28.28
N ALA A 157 -33.78 -9.69 27.54
CA ALA A 157 -32.67 -9.46 26.61
C ALA A 157 -32.94 -8.34 25.58
N ALA A 158 -34.21 -8.08 25.24
CA ALA A 158 -34.58 -6.99 24.35
C ALA A 158 -34.47 -5.62 25.03
N GLU A 159 -34.92 -5.52 26.28
CA GLU A 159 -34.79 -4.29 27.10
C GLU A 159 -33.32 -4.01 27.42
N GLU A 160 -32.52 -5.04 27.69
CA GLU A 160 -31.08 -4.91 27.88
C GLU A 160 -30.40 -4.32 26.64
N ARG A 161 -30.74 -4.85 25.45
CA ARG A 161 -30.19 -4.35 24.18
C ARG A 161 -30.60 -2.91 23.89
N GLU A 162 -31.84 -2.54 24.20
CA GLU A 162 -32.33 -1.18 23.98
C GLU A 162 -31.70 -0.18 24.96
N ALA A 163 -31.55 -0.56 26.24
CA ALA A 163 -30.88 0.26 27.24
C ALA A 163 -29.40 0.47 26.88
N MET A 164 -28.71 -0.61 26.50
CA MET A 164 -27.34 -0.57 25.99
C MET A 164 -27.21 0.37 24.79
N ASP A 165 -28.02 0.18 23.73
CA ASP A 165 -27.98 1.01 22.52
C ASP A 165 -28.18 2.49 22.85
N ARG A 166 -29.12 2.80 23.74
CA ARG A 166 -29.40 4.17 24.17
C ARG A 166 -28.24 4.80 24.93
N ALA A 167 -27.57 4.04 25.79
CA ALA A 167 -26.42 4.50 26.57
C ALA A 167 -25.21 4.79 25.67
N ILE A 168 -24.92 3.90 24.72
CA ILE A 168 -23.71 4.02 23.88
C ILE A 168 -23.89 4.97 22.69
N ARG A 169 -25.12 5.19 22.21
CA ARG A 169 -25.40 5.96 20.99
C ARG A 169 -24.72 7.34 20.93
N PRO A 170 -24.69 8.17 21.99
CA PRO A 170 -24.03 9.49 21.95
C PRO A 170 -22.51 9.42 21.72
N HIS A 171 -21.90 8.26 21.98
CA HIS A 171 -20.46 8.06 21.93
C HIS A 171 -19.98 7.36 20.65
N ARG A 172 -20.89 6.74 19.90
CA ARG A 172 -20.56 5.98 18.69
C ARG A 172 -19.89 6.83 17.61
N GLY A 173 -18.84 6.28 17.01
CA GLY A 173 -18.19 6.85 15.84
C GLY A 173 -19.16 7.15 14.70
N SER A 174 -20.10 6.24 14.42
CA SER A 174 -21.14 6.40 13.41
C SER A 174 -22.10 7.56 13.71
N THR A 175 -22.39 7.84 14.99
CA THR A 175 -23.23 8.98 15.38
C THR A 175 -22.45 10.29 15.23
N PHE A 176 -21.18 10.30 15.64
CA PHE A 176 -20.26 11.42 15.41
C PHE A 176 -20.14 11.76 13.91
N LEU A 177 -19.81 10.77 13.09
CA LEU A 177 -19.67 10.92 11.64
C LEU A 177 -20.99 11.33 10.96
N ALA A 178 -22.14 10.88 11.47
CA ALA A 178 -23.42 11.33 10.97
C ALA A 178 -23.66 12.83 11.21
N ALA A 179 -23.18 13.37 12.33
CA ALA A 179 -23.22 14.80 12.60
C ALA A 179 -22.26 15.57 11.68
N GLU A 180 -21.03 15.08 11.50
CA GLU A 180 -20.02 15.69 10.61
C GLU A 180 -20.46 15.73 9.15
N LEU A 181 -21.07 14.65 8.66
CA LEU A 181 -21.49 14.50 7.26
C LEU A 181 -22.93 14.96 7.01
N GLY A 182 -23.68 15.28 8.07
CA GLY A 182 -25.07 15.74 7.98
C GLY A 182 -26.06 14.68 7.48
N ALA A 183 -25.75 13.39 7.59
CA ALA A 183 -26.63 12.29 7.18
C ALA A 183 -26.36 10.99 7.95
N PRO A 184 -27.31 10.02 7.98
CA PRO A 184 -27.13 8.73 8.65
C PRO A 184 -26.03 7.87 8.00
N VAL A 185 -24.78 8.02 8.45
CA VAL A 185 -23.59 7.44 7.79
C VAL A 185 -23.59 5.92 7.76
N LEU A 186 -24.00 5.26 8.86
CA LEU A 186 -23.96 3.79 8.95
C LEU A 186 -24.90 3.15 7.92
N GLY A 187 -26.11 3.68 7.76
CA GLY A 187 -27.04 3.22 6.73
C GLY A 187 -26.52 3.44 5.31
N ALA A 188 -25.85 4.58 5.06
CA ALA A 188 -25.23 4.86 3.77
C ALA A 188 -24.07 3.91 3.45
N LEU A 189 -23.22 3.61 4.45
CA LEU A 189 -22.09 2.69 4.32
C LEU A 189 -22.56 1.26 4.07
N MET A 190 -23.58 0.79 4.80
CA MET A 190 -24.18 -0.53 4.57
C MET A 190 -24.71 -0.66 3.14
N GLY A 191 -25.41 0.37 2.64
CA GLY A 191 -25.84 0.41 1.24
C GLY A 191 -24.67 0.34 0.25
N GLY A 192 -23.59 1.09 0.50
CA GLY A 192 -22.39 1.11 -0.34
C GLY A 192 -21.62 -0.20 -0.34
N LEU A 193 -21.53 -0.88 0.81
CA LEU A 193 -20.82 -2.16 0.97
C LEU A 193 -21.40 -3.25 0.06
N PHE A 194 -22.72 -3.28 -0.11
CA PHE A 194 -23.42 -4.24 -0.98
C PHE A 194 -23.70 -3.71 -2.39
N ALA A 195 -23.39 -2.45 -2.67
CA ALA A 195 -23.51 -1.84 -3.99
C ALA A 195 -22.17 -1.22 -4.48
N PRO A 196 -21.03 -1.95 -4.41
CA PRO A 196 -19.76 -1.40 -4.86
C PRO A 196 -19.79 -1.16 -6.37
N GLU A 197 -19.45 0.05 -6.78
CA GLU A 197 -19.47 0.43 -8.20
C GLU A 197 -18.17 0.05 -8.90
N ARG A 198 -17.05 0.10 -8.19
CA ARG A 198 -15.74 -0.19 -8.77
C ARG A 198 -14.71 -0.67 -7.76
N ARG A 199 -13.65 -1.29 -8.29
CA ARG A 199 -12.52 -1.82 -7.52
C ARG A 199 -11.26 -1.00 -7.79
N VAL A 200 -10.53 -0.68 -6.73
CA VAL A 200 -9.17 -0.13 -6.80
C VAL A 200 -8.19 -1.18 -6.31
N GLN A 201 -7.16 -1.44 -7.11
CA GLN A 201 -6.03 -2.26 -6.71
C GLN A 201 -5.06 -1.41 -5.89
N ILE A 202 -4.52 -1.97 -4.83
CA ILE A 202 -3.57 -1.30 -3.94
C ILE A 202 -2.17 -1.47 -4.53
N HIS A 203 -1.54 -0.35 -4.86
CA HIS A 203 -0.24 -0.27 -5.51
C HIS A 203 0.53 0.92 -4.92
N LEU A 204 1.74 0.69 -4.41
CA LEU A 204 2.60 1.78 -3.95
C LEU A 204 3.00 2.72 -5.10
N VAL A 205 3.22 2.13 -6.28
CA VAL A 205 3.42 2.85 -7.54
C VAL A 205 2.58 2.15 -8.59
N ALA A 206 1.63 2.88 -9.19
CA ALA A 206 0.75 2.32 -10.21
C ALA A 206 1.57 1.80 -11.42
N PRO A 207 1.21 0.64 -12.03
CA PRO A 207 2.02 -0.05 -13.05
C PRO A 207 1.97 0.60 -14.45
N GLY A 208 1.75 1.91 -14.54
CA GLY A 208 1.62 2.65 -15.80
C GLY A 208 2.92 3.32 -16.25
N PRO A 209 3.17 3.46 -17.57
CA PRO A 209 4.36 4.16 -18.09
C PRO A 209 4.53 5.59 -17.55
N GLY A 210 3.43 6.33 -17.35
CA GLY A 210 3.46 7.67 -16.76
C GLY A 210 3.93 7.65 -15.31
N SER A 211 3.33 6.79 -14.48
CA SER A 211 3.72 6.63 -13.07
C SER A 211 5.17 6.21 -12.90
N ILE A 212 5.66 5.31 -13.77
CA ILE A 212 7.07 4.91 -13.77
C ILE A 212 7.97 6.08 -14.16
N ALA A 213 7.60 6.90 -15.14
CA ALA A 213 8.37 8.09 -15.50
C ALA A 213 8.41 9.12 -14.34
N ASP A 214 7.28 9.36 -13.67
CA ASP A 214 7.21 10.25 -12.50
C ASP A 214 8.14 9.76 -11.37
N GLU A 215 8.13 8.45 -11.10
CA GLU A 215 8.95 7.86 -10.04
C GLU A 215 10.44 7.90 -10.40
N VAL A 216 10.78 7.72 -11.67
CA VAL A 216 12.16 7.87 -12.15
C VAL A 216 12.64 9.31 -12.07
N ALA A 217 11.79 10.28 -12.36
CA ALA A 217 12.13 11.70 -12.15
C ALA A 217 12.35 12.01 -10.66
N ARG A 218 11.60 11.37 -9.74
CA ARG A 218 11.88 11.43 -8.30
C ARG A 218 13.25 10.84 -7.97
N LEU A 219 13.56 9.65 -8.47
CA LEU A 219 14.87 9.01 -8.31
C LEU A 219 16.01 9.91 -8.82
N ASN A 220 15.89 10.46 -10.02
CA ASN A 220 16.90 11.35 -10.58
C ASN A 220 17.10 12.60 -9.70
N ARG A 221 16.03 13.21 -9.18
CA ARG A 221 16.15 14.35 -8.26
C ARG A 221 16.92 14.01 -6.98
N VAL A 222 16.66 12.84 -6.39
CA VAL A 222 17.35 12.37 -5.18
C VAL A 222 18.83 12.12 -5.46
N LEU A 223 19.14 11.57 -6.63
CA LEU A 223 20.51 11.38 -7.13
C LEU A 223 21.15 12.66 -7.71
N ARG A 224 20.42 13.79 -7.73
CA ARG A 224 20.87 15.08 -8.32
C ARG A 224 21.27 14.96 -9.80
N ARG A 225 20.46 14.24 -10.57
CA ARG A 225 20.64 13.91 -11.98
C ARG A 225 19.67 14.66 -12.90
N GLU A 226 19.90 14.55 -14.20
CA GLU A 226 19.10 15.21 -15.25
C GLU A 226 18.24 14.18 -16.00
N ASP A 227 16.93 14.40 -16.03
CA ASP A 227 15.98 13.48 -16.66
C ASP A 227 16.32 13.18 -18.13
N GLY A 228 16.42 11.90 -18.45
CA GLY A 228 16.61 11.37 -19.80
C GLY A 228 17.97 11.66 -20.44
N ARG A 229 18.93 12.23 -19.69
CA ARG A 229 20.26 12.53 -20.23
C ARG A 229 20.95 11.24 -20.66
N GLY A 230 21.46 11.20 -21.90
CA GLY A 230 22.09 10.01 -22.45
C GLY A 230 21.15 8.82 -22.73
N ALA A 231 19.83 8.98 -22.54
CA ALA A 231 18.86 7.93 -22.80
C ALA A 231 18.88 7.52 -24.28
N PRO A 232 18.88 6.21 -24.58
CA PRO A 232 18.73 5.75 -25.95
C PRO A 232 17.31 6.04 -26.48
N ALA A 233 17.18 6.23 -27.79
CA ALA A 233 15.88 6.49 -28.44
C ALA A 233 14.83 5.40 -28.14
N SER A 234 15.25 4.14 -28.04
CA SER A 234 14.44 3.03 -27.55
C SER A 234 15.33 1.92 -27.02
N PRO A 235 14.92 1.20 -25.95
CA PRO A 235 15.55 -0.05 -25.59
C PRO A 235 15.38 -1.08 -26.74
N PRO A 236 16.41 -1.90 -27.03
CA PRO A 236 16.31 -2.94 -28.06
C PRO A 236 15.49 -4.15 -27.56
N PRO A 237 14.86 -4.93 -28.45
CA PRO A 237 14.37 -6.26 -28.07
C PRO A 237 15.55 -7.17 -27.69
N VAL A 238 15.30 -8.13 -26.80
CA VAL A 238 16.30 -9.13 -26.38
C VAL A 238 15.73 -10.52 -26.60
N ARG A 239 16.42 -11.35 -27.40
CA ARG A 239 15.99 -12.71 -27.79
C ARG A 239 14.55 -12.76 -28.32
N GLY A 240 14.13 -11.73 -29.04
CA GLY A 240 12.77 -11.61 -29.59
C GLY A 240 11.71 -11.13 -28.60
N VAL A 241 12.06 -10.88 -27.33
CA VAL A 241 11.19 -10.27 -26.33
C VAL A 241 11.27 -8.75 -26.46
N ALA A 242 10.12 -8.10 -26.70
CA ALA A 242 10.02 -6.65 -26.77
C ALA A 242 10.14 -6.03 -25.37
N PRO A 243 10.72 -4.82 -25.24
CA PRO A 243 10.75 -4.11 -23.97
C PRO A 243 9.32 -3.74 -23.52
N PRO A 244 8.93 -4.02 -22.26
CA PRO A 244 7.66 -3.55 -21.72
C PRO A 244 7.55 -2.02 -21.76
N ALA A 245 6.32 -1.50 -21.92
CA ALA A 245 6.08 -0.06 -22.05
C ALA A 245 6.54 0.73 -20.81
N THR A 246 6.41 0.14 -19.62
CA THR A 246 6.91 0.67 -18.35
C THR A 246 8.43 0.79 -18.34
N TYR A 247 9.15 -0.26 -18.78
CA TYR A 247 10.60 -0.21 -18.90
C TYR A 247 11.06 0.80 -19.96
N ALA A 248 10.35 0.91 -21.09
CA ALA A 248 10.64 1.93 -22.08
C ALA A 248 10.46 3.36 -21.53
N ALA A 249 9.48 3.59 -20.65
CA ALA A 249 9.33 4.86 -19.94
C ALA A 249 10.47 5.11 -18.95
N PHE A 250 10.87 4.09 -18.18
CA PHE A 250 12.04 4.15 -17.31
C PHE A 250 13.29 4.57 -18.10
N VAL A 251 13.58 3.90 -19.22
CA VAL A 251 14.77 4.18 -20.04
C VAL A 251 14.77 5.62 -20.55
N ARG A 252 13.62 6.16 -20.95
CA ARG A 252 13.50 7.54 -21.42
C ARG A 252 13.69 8.58 -20.31
N ALA A 253 13.25 8.27 -19.09
CA ALA A 253 13.29 9.20 -17.96
C ALA A 253 14.61 9.14 -17.19
N TYR A 254 15.27 7.98 -17.11
CA TYR A 254 16.48 7.79 -16.31
C TYR A 254 17.69 8.49 -16.93
N ASP A 255 18.62 8.98 -16.10
CA ASP A 255 19.90 9.54 -16.54
C ASP A 255 20.94 8.43 -16.78
N TRP A 256 21.42 8.33 -18.02
CA TRP A 256 22.38 7.34 -18.50
C TRP A 256 23.75 7.94 -18.86
N ALA A 257 24.06 9.18 -18.48
CA ALA A 257 25.23 9.88 -19.01
C ALA A 257 26.59 9.22 -18.69
N ASP A 258 26.78 8.70 -17.47
CA ASP A 258 28.06 8.14 -17.03
C ASP A 258 27.99 6.60 -16.83
N PRO A 259 28.66 5.79 -17.66
CA PRO A 259 28.67 4.33 -17.56
C PRO A 259 29.51 3.75 -16.43
N ALA A 260 30.36 4.55 -15.79
CA ALA A 260 31.20 4.15 -14.66
C ALA A 260 30.74 4.77 -13.34
N ASP A 261 29.58 5.43 -13.33
CA ASP A 261 29.09 6.15 -12.16
C ASP A 261 28.91 5.18 -10.98
N PRO A 262 29.67 5.34 -9.88
CA PRO A 262 29.47 4.53 -8.69
C PRO A 262 28.11 4.78 -8.01
N GLU A 263 27.38 5.85 -8.35
CA GLU A 263 26.01 6.11 -7.90
C GLU A 263 24.96 5.29 -8.67
N ASP A 264 25.32 4.71 -9.83
CA ASP A 264 24.51 3.68 -10.53
C ASP A 264 24.60 2.29 -9.87
N LEU A 265 25.35 2.17 -8.77
CA LEU A 265 25.50 0.95 -7.97
C LEU A 265 24.69 1.08 -6.67
N TYR A 266 23.49 0.51 -6.68
CA TYR A 266 22.64 0.45 -5.49
C TYR A 266 23.06 -0.77 -4.67
N ARG A 267 23.75 -0.53 -3.55
CA ARG A 267 24.40 -1.58 -2.75
C ARG A 267 23.41 -2.26 -1.81
N GLU A 268 23.77 -3.44 -1.29
CA GLU A 268 23.07 -4.10 -0.16
C GLU A 268 21.54 -4.22 -0.32
N LEU A 269 21.04 -4.34 -1.55
CA LEU A 269 19.63 -4.55 -1.81
C LEU A 269 19.27 -6.02 -1.62
N ALA A 270 18.23 -6.29 -0.85
CA ALA A 270 17.56 -7.59 -0.84
C ALA A 270 16.44 -7.59 -1.89
N ILE A 271 16.64 -8.30 -2.99
CA ILE A 271 15.62 -8.51 -4.02
C ILE A 271 15.39 -10.02 -4.15
N GLY A 272 14.22 -10.47 -3.67
CA GLY A 272 13.93 -11.88 -3.44
C GLY A 272 14.91 -12.48 -2.44
N ALA A 273 15.44 -13.68 -2.74
CA ALA A 273 16.44 -14.35 -1.92
C ALA A 273 17.89 -13.96 -2.27
N VAL A 274 18.13 -12.77 -2.83
CA VAL A 274 19.47 -12.31 -3.21
C VAL A 274 19.74 -10.93 -2.63
N GLU A 275 20.78 -10.85 -1.80
CA GLU A 275 21.35 -9.59 -1.32
C GLU A 275 22.55 -9.18 -2.18
N GLY A 276 22.58 -7.96 -2.67
CA GLY A 276 23.67 -7.53 -3.53
C GLY A 276 23.62 -6.11 -4.05
N THR A 277 24.52 -5.83 -4.97
CA THR A 277 24.57 -4.56 -5.70
C THR A 277 23.79 -4.66 -7.00
N LEU A 278 22.75 -3.85 -7.13
CA LEU A 278 21.94 -3.70 -8.34
C LEU A 278 22.56 -2.65 -9.26
N ARG A 279 22.62 -2.96 -10.56
CA ARG A 279 22.99 -2.03 -11.62
C ARG A 279 22.12 -2.25 -12.85
N PHE A 280 21.49 -1.19 -13.35
CA PHE A 280 20.69 -1.28 -14.57
C PHE A 280 21.54 -1.63 -15.80
N LEU A 281 20.99 -2.47 -16.68
CA LEU A 281 21.68 -2.92 -17.88
C LEU A 281 21.66 -1.83 -18.95
N ARG A 282 22.84 -1.54 -19.52
CA ARG A 282 22.95 -0.59 -20.63
C ARG A 282 22.68 -1.26 -21.97
N LYS A 283 22.43 -0.45 -23.00
CA LYS A 283 22.11 -0.93 -24.36
C LYS A 283 23.05 -2.03 -24.87
N GLY A 284 24.37 -1.86 -24.70
CA GLY A 284 25.36 -2.86 -25.12
C GLY A 284 25.25 -4.19 -24.37
N GLU A 285 24.84 -4.13 -23.10
CA GLU A 285 24.69 -5.31 -22.24
C GLU A 285 23.37 -6.03 -22.47
N LEU A 286 22.29 -5.28 -22.75
CA LEU A 286 21.01 -5.83 -23.22
C LEU A 286 21.23 -6.64 -24.51
N LEU A 287 21.96 -6.06 -25.48
CA LEU A 287 22.31 -6.77 -26.73
C LEU A 287 23.24 -7.96 -26.50
N ALA A 288 24.04 -7.97 -25.43
CA ALA A 288 24.88 -9.12 -25.11
C ALA A 288 24.07 -10.32 -24.58
N HIS A 289 22.88 -10.09 -24.00
CA HIS A 289 21.99 -11.17 -23.56
C HIS A 289 21.43 -12.00 -24.74
N ASP A 290 21.46 -11.46 -25.97
CA ASP A 290 21.20 -12.24 -27.19
C ASP A 290 22.18 -13.39 -27.41
N ARG A 291 23.29 -13.42 -26.68
CA ARG A 291 24.31 -14.47 -26.80
C ARG A 291 24.57 -15.17 -25.47
N GLU A 292 23.86 -14.80 -24.41
CA GLU A 292 24.05 -15.40 -23.09
C GLU A 292 23.47 -16.82 -23.07
N PRO A 293 24.27 -17.85 -22.77
CA PRO A 293 23.78 -19.21 -22.61
C PRO A 293 22.75 -19.27 -21.48
N GLY A 294 21.63 -19.94 -21.73
CA GLY A 294 20.57 -20.13 -20.73
C GLY A 294 19.41 -19.15 -20.82
N TRP A 295 19.60 -17.92 -21.34
CA TRP A 295 18.53 -16.90 -21.39
C TRP A 295 17.30 -17.31 -22.23
N GLU A 296 17.43 -18.34 -23.07
CA GLU A 296 16.32 -18.90 -23.86
C GLU A 296 15.15 -19.34 -22.98
N ALA A 297 15.41 -19.89 -21.79
CA ALA A 297 14.35 -20.29 -20.86
C ALA A 297 13.59 -19.07 -20.28
N ALA A 298 14.31 -17.99 -19.94
CA ALA A 298 13.72 -16.74 -19.47
C ALA A 298 12.94 -16.03 -20.60
N ALA A 299 13.50 -15.99 -21.81
CA ALA A 299 12.84 -15.41 -22.99
C ALA A 299 11.55 -16.17 -23.37
N ALA A 300 11.53 -17.50 -23.24
CA ALA A 300 10.33 -18.31 -23.45
C ALA A 300 9.19 -17.94 -22.48
N ARG A 301 9.52 -17.40 -21.30
CA ARG A 301 8.56 -16.85 -20.31
C ARG A 301 8.26 -15.36 -20.52
N GLN A 302 8.69 -14.77 -21.64
CA GLN A 302 8.54 -13.35 -21.96
C GLN A 302 9.18 -12.41 -20.93
N LEU A 303 10.30 -12.83 -20.33
CA LEU A 303 11.05 -12.01 -19.37
C LEU A 303 12.04 -11.10 -20.10
N TYR A 304 11.98 -9.80 -19.80
CA TYR A 304 12.87 -8.79 -20.36
C TYR A 304 13.94 -8.39 -19.34
N PRO A 305 15.25 -8.50 -19.63
CA PRO A 305 16.30 -8.20 -18.65
C PRO A 305 16.40 -6.68 -18.41
N ILE A 306 16.48 -6.26 -17.13
CA ILE A 306 16.53 -4.84 -16.79
C ILE A 306 17.75 -4.43 -15.97
N ALA A 307 18.28 -5.34 -15.13
CA ALA A 307 19.39 -5.05 -14.24
C ALA A 307 20.21 -6.30 -13.91
N ARG A 308 21.46 -6.10 -13.49
CA ARG A 308 22.30 -7.15 -12.90
C ARG A 308 22.32 -6.96 -11.38
N LEU A 309 22.16 -8.06 -10.66
CA LEU A 309 22.32 -8.14 -9.22
C LEU A 309 23.55 -8.98 -8.91
N SER A 310 24.55 -8.36 -8.28
CA SER A 310 25.82 -9.01 -7.94
C SER A 310 25.90 -9.19 -6.43
N GLY A 311 26.04 -10.44 -5.96
CA GLY A 311 26.12 -10.73 -4.52
C GLY A 311 27.22 -9.96 -3.79
N SER A 312 26.96 -9.57 -2.54
CA SER A 312 27.93 -8.87 -1.69
C SER A 312 29.13 -9.76 -1.34
N ALA A 313 30.34 -9.23 -1.44
CA ALA A 313 31.58 -9.93 -1.08
C ALA A 313 31.66 -10.27 0.43
N LEU A 314 30.80 -9.68 1.26
CA LEU A 314 30.76 -9.92 2.71
C LEU A 314 30.02 -11.22 3.10
N GLY A 315 29.26 -11.83 2.19
CA GLY A 315 28.43 -13.01 2.48
C GLY A 315 29.09 -14.38 2.27
N GLY A 316 30.39 -14.44 1.96
CA GLY A 316 31.16 -15.70 1.87
C GLY A 316 30.77 -16.68 0.75
N GLY A 317 29.70 -16.43 0.01
CA GLY A 317 29.27 -17.24 -1.14
C GLY A 317 29.99 -16.85 -2.44
N ALA A 318 30.17 -17.80 -3.36
CA ALA A 318 30.63 -17.50 -4.72
C ALA A 318 29.75 -16.40 -5.34
N ALA A 319 30.35 -15.41 -5.99
CA ALA A 319 29.67 -14.26 -6.58
C ALA A 319 28.60 -14.71 -7.60
N GLN A 320 27.38 -14.95 -7.11
CA GLN A 320 26.28 -15.40 -7.93
C GLN A 320 25.75 -14.18 -8.68
N ARG A 321 26.08 -14.11 -9.98
CA ARG A 321 25.54 -13.09 -10.87
C ARG A 321 24.12 -13.48 -11.23
N SER A 322 23.16 -12.71 -10.74
CA SER A 322 21.75 -12.85 -11.09
C SER A 322 21.33 -11.69 -11.99
N VAL A 323 20.34 -11.93 -12.83
CA VAL A 323 19.71 -10.88 -13.66
C VAL A 323 18.32 -10.63 -13.10
N VAL A 324 18.01 -9.36 -12.87
CA VAL A 324 16.64 -8.93 -12.59
C VAL A 324 15.96 -8.71 -13.94
N ALA A 325 14.82 -9.36 -14.13
CA ALA A 325 14.01 -9.27 -15.33
C ALA A 325 12.61 -8.76 -15.01
N LEU A 326 11.96 -8.16 -16.00
CA LEU A 326 10.59 -7.67 -15.93
C LEU A 326 9.67 -8.63 -16.70
N GLY A 327 8.52 -8.93 -16.13
CA GLY A 327 7.45 -9.67 -16.81
C GLY A 327 6.86 -8.88 -17.98
N ALA A 328 6.10 -9.59 -18.83
CA ALA A 328 5.39 -8.97 -19.95
C ALA A 328 4.31 -7.97 -19.52
N ASP A 329 3.81 -8.10 -18.28
CA ASP A 329 2.90 -7.15 -17.63
C ASP A 329 3.56 -5.79 -17.35
N GLY A 330 4.90 -5.72 -17.39
CA GLY A 330 5.65 -4.50 -17.11
C GLY A 330 5.71 -4.15 -15.62
N GLU A 331 5.33 -5.06 -14.74
CA GLU A 331 5.20 -4.83 -13.30
C GLU A 331 6.00 -5.85 -12.49
N GLN A 332 5.84 -7.15 -12.75
CA GLN A 332 6.43 -8.19 -11.91
C GLN A 332 7.93 -8.31 -12.14
N LEU A 333 8.69 -8.26 -11.04
CA LEU A 333 10.13 -8.52 -11.07
C LEU A 333 10.43 -10.00 -10.88
N TRP A 334 11.41 -10.48 -11.62
CA TRP A 334 11.91 -11.84 -11.59
C TRP A 334 13.41 -11.85 -11.36
N VAL A 335 13.90 -12.78 -10.53
CA VAL A 335 15.32 -13.06 -10.39
C VAL A 335 15.65 -14.28 -11.24
N VAL A 336 16.50 -14.07 -12.25
CA VAL A 336 16.99 -15.11 -13.16
C VAL A 336 18.43 -15.49 -12.77
N ARG A 337 18.65 -16.75 -12.42
CA ARG A 337 19.94 -17.31 -12.01
C ARG A 337 20.49 -18.22 -13.09
N GLY A 338 21.71 -17.93 -13.56
CA GLY A 338 22.40 -18.73 -14.58
C GLY A 338 21.65 -18.81 -15.92
N GLY A 339 20.76 -17.86 -16.20
CA GLY A 339 19.90 -17.84 -17.39
C GLY A 339 18.74 -18.84 -17.35
N THR A 340 18.82 -19.93 -16.58
CA THR A 340 17.91 -21.08 -16.69
C THR A 340 16.84 -21.14 -15.62
N SER A 341 17.12 -20.68 -14.40
CA SER A 341 16.15 -20.66 -13.29
C SER A 341 15.62 -19.25 -13.09
N ALA A 342 14.30 -19.11 -12.98
CA ALA A 342 13.64 -17.81 -12.78
C ALA A 342 12.52 -17.93 -11.72
N ALA A 343 12.60 -17.09 -10.70
CA ALA A 343 11.62 -17.00 -9.62
C ALA A 343 11.14 -15.55 -9.46
N LEU A 344 9.93 -15.36 -8.94
CA LEU A 344 9.43 -14.02 -8.60
C LEU A 344 10.33 -13.39 -7.54
N ALA A 345 10.65 -12.12 -7.74
CA ALA A 345 11.54 -11.36 -6.86
C ALA A 345 10.83 -10.85 -5.60
N GLY A 346 9.50 -10.73 -5.62
CA GLY A 346 8.70 -10.19 -4.52
C GLY A 346 8.18 -8.77 -4.80
N PRO A 347 9.03 -7.73 -4.93
CA PRO A 347 8.56 -6.38 -5.21
C PRO A 347 8.18 -6.21 -6.69
N THR A 348 7.30 -5.26 -6.96
CA THR A 348 7.02 -4.78 -8.32
C THR A 348 8.13 -3.85 -8.80
N PHE A 349 8.15 -3.56 -10.10
CA PHE A 349 9.11 -2.62 -10.67
C PHE A 349 8.93 -1.20 -10.12
N GLY A 350 7.68 -0.78 -9.93
CA GLY A 350 7.38 0.51 -9.31
C GLY A 350 7.84 0.58 -7.85
N GLU A 351 7.62 -0.48 -7.07
CA GLU A 351 8.10 -0.58 -5.68
C GLU A 351 9.63 -0.51 -5.60
N LEU A 352 10.34 -1.19 -6.50
CA LEU A 352 11.79 -1.08 -6.59
C LEU A 352 12.22 0.37 -6.85
N LEU A 353 11.62 1.06 -7.82
CA LEU A 353 11.96 2.45 -8.13
C LEU A 353 11.67 3.38 -6.96
N ARG A 354 10.51 3.20 -6.29
CA ARG A 354 10.18 3.96 -5.07
C ARG A 354 11.23 3.75 -4.01
N TYR A 355 11.61 2.50 -3.73
CA TYR A 355 12.67 2.16 -2.78
C TYR A 355 13.99 2.88 -3.12
N LEU A 356 14.43 2.82 -4.39
CA LEU A 356 15.67 3.50 -4.81
C LEU A 356 15.57 5.02 -4.63
N SER A 357 14.37 5.59 -4.83
CA SER A 357 14.14 7.04 -4.72
C SER A 357 14.19 7.58 -3.29
N LEU A 358 14.06 6.73 -2.26
CA LEU A 358 14.15 7.17 -0.86
C LEU A 358 15.57 7.58 -0.45
N GLY A 359 16.58 7.20 -1.24
CA GLY A 359 17.96 7.56 -0.96
C GLY A 359 18.53 6.91 0.31
N TRP A 360 19.80 7.22 0.60
CA TRP A 360 20.59 6.54 1.65
C TRP A 360 21.04 7.46 2.79
N SER A 361 20.91 8.78 2.63
CA SER A 361 21.65 9.73 3.48
C SER A 361 20.80 10.55 4.45
N ARG A 362 19.47 10.59 4.29
CA ARG A 362 18.52 11.22 5.21
C ARG A 362 17.16 10.57 5.02
N ARG A 363 16.75 9.71 5.95
CA ARG A 363 15.44 9.07 5.92
C ARG A 363 14.64 9.52 7.13
N SER A 364 13.35 9.79 6.98
CA SER A 364 12.43 9.88 8.11
C SER A 364 12.02 8.49 8.58
N ASP A 365 11.50 8.36 9.79
CA ASP A 365 11.06 7.08 10.35
C ASP A 365 10.02 6.39 9.43
N ALA A 366 9.06 7.15 8.89
CA ALA A 366 8.11 6.64 7.90
C ALA A 366 8.74 6.12 6.59
N GLU A 367 9.90 6.65 6.19
CA GLU A 367 10.63 6.15 5.01
C GLU A 367 11.39 4.86 5.33
N GLU A 368 11.90 4.72 6.55
CA GLU A 368 12.50 3.47 7.05
C GLU A 368 11.44 2.37 7.22
N ASP A 369 10.25 2.71 7.72
CA ASP A 369 9.13 1.76 7.84
C ASP A 369 8.64 1.28 6.47
N LEU A 370 8.51 2.20 5.50
CA LEU A 370 8.19 1.84 4.11
C LEU A 370 9.27 0.95 3.48
N ILE A 371 10.54 1.19 3.80
CA ILE A 371 11.66 0.34 3.37
C ILE A 371 11.58 -1.04 4.00
N GLY A 372 11.42 -1.11 5.32
CA GLY A 372 11.30 -2.35 6.09
C GLY A 372 10.15 -3.21 5.59
N ALA A 373 8.99 -2.57 5.38
CA ALA A 373 7.81 -3.13 4.75
C ALA A 373 8.06 -3.74 3.36
N LEU A 374 8.66 -2.97 2.46
CA LEU A 374 8.96 -3.41 1.09
C LEU A 374 9.95 -4.58 1.08
N MET A 375 10.96 -4.54 1.96
CA MET A 375 11.94 -5.61 2.10
C MET A 375 11.35 -6.88 2.73
N LEU A 376 10.46 -6.74 3.72
CA LEU A 376 9.74 -7.85 4.35
C LEU A 376 8.80 -8.53 3.35
N ARG A 377 8.01 -7.75 2.60
CA ARG A 377 7.15 -8.26 1.51
C ARG A 377 7.95 -8.98 0.44
N ALA A 378 9.10 -8.45 0.04
CA ALA A 378 10.00 -9.10 -0.92
C ALA A 378 10.46 -10.48 -0.40
N ARG A 379 10.78 -10.56 0.89
CA ARG A 379 11.22 -11.81 1.54
C ARG A 379 10.09 -12.82 1.68
N LEU A 380 8.93 -12.44 2.20
CA LEU A 380 7.79 -13.34 2.41
C LEU A 380 7.28 -13.94 1.09
N ARG A 381 7.12 -13.13 0.03
CA ARG A 381 6.73 -13.63 -1.30
C ARG A 381 7.76 -14.55 -1.94
N SER A 382 9.05 -14.38 -1.63
CA SER A 382 10.11 -15.27 -2.12
C SER A 382 10.14 -16.64 -1.41
N LEU A 383 9.56 -16.73 -0.21
CA LEU A 383 9.50 -17.96 0.59
C LEU A 383 8.22 -18.78 0.33
N GLY A 384 7.15 -18.13 -0.15
CA GLY A 384 5.86 -18.78 -0.47
C GLY A 384 5.70 -19.27 -1.92
N GLY A 385 6.76 -19.17 -2.75
CA GLY A 385 6.73 -19.49 -4.20
C GLY A 385 7.43 -20.78 -4.58
#